data_AF-A0A3Q7PIS7-F1
#
_entry.id   AF-A0A3Q7PIS7-F1
#
_cell.length_a   1.000
_cell.length_b   1.000
_cell.length_c   1.000
_cell.angle_alpha   90.00
_cell.angle_beta   90.00
_cell.angle_gamma   90.00
#
_symmetry.space_group_name_H-M   'P 1'
#
loop_
_entity.id
_entity.type
_entity.pdbx_description
1 polymer ?
#
loop_
_entity_poly.entity_id
_entity_poly.type
_entity_poly.pdbx_seq_one_letter_code
_entity_poly.pdbx_strand_id
1 'polypeptide(L)' 'MLRPGGCTYFLGLGVLDYRRLGTNFRDYAIVFTQLEFKDEAFNTVELYSRTELASQEALHLFARWSQSWASCLSSRPH' A
#
# COMPACT_ATOMS: atom_id res chain seq x y z
N MET A 1 29.87 5.68 14.37
CA MET A 1 29.04 6.87 14.70
C MET A 1 27.61 6.51 14.32
N LEU A 2 26.70 6.38 15.29
CA LEU A 2 25.31 5.97 15.07
C LEU A 2 24.35 7.10 15.47
N ARG A 3 23.36 7.39 14.61
CA ARG A 3 21.96 7.87 14.84
C ARG A 3 21.49 8.83 13.70
N PRO A 4 20.18 8.99 13.44
CA PRO A 4 19.14 7.98 13.19
C PRO A 4 18.14 8.39 12.06
N GLY A 5 17.34 7.45 11.53
CA GLY A 5 16.14 7.78 10.73
C GLY A 5 16.32 7.65 9.22
N GLY A 6 16.33 6.42 8.73
CA GLY A 6 16.27 6.14 7.29
C GLY A 6 14.89 6.47 6.73
N CYS A 7 14.72 7.69 6.23
CA CYS A 7 13.80 7.95 5.13
C CYS A 7 14.58 7.65 3.84
N THR A 8 14.64 6.37 3.43
CA THR A 8 15.03 6.05 2.05
C THR A 8 13.87 6.45 1.15
N TYR A 9 13.89 7.70 0.67
CA TYR A 9 13.28 8.03 -0.61
C TYR A 9 13.82 7.01 -1.62
N PHE A 10 12.96 6.13 -2.13
CA PHE A 10 13.26 5.39 -3.36
C PHE A 10 13.44 6.46 -4.45
N LEU A 11 14.69 6.84 -4.73
CA LEU A 11 15.12 7.94 -5.62
C LEU A 11 14.73 7.79 -7.10
N GLY A 12 13.64 7.08 -7.41
CA GLY A 12 13.17 6.88 -8.77
C GLY A 12 11.69 6.52 -8.93
N LEU A 13 10.90 6.31 -7.87
CA LEU A 13 9.47 6.01 -8.00
C LEU A 13 8.65 7.29 -7.79
N GLY A 14 7.96 7.75 -8.83
CA GLY A 14 6.98 8.83 -8.72
C GLY A 14 5.69 8.30 -8.09
N VAL A 15 5.14 9.01 -7.11
CA VAL A 15 3.81 8.69 -6.57
C VAL A 15 2.77 9.45 -7.39
N LEU A 16 1.92 8.73 -8.11
CA LEU A 16 0.80 9.30 -8.87
C LEU A 16 -0.42 9.51 -7.98
N ASP A 17 -0.68 8.58 -7.07
CA ASP A 17 -1.84 8.61 -6.20
C ASP A 17 -1.55 7.91 -4.87
N TYR A 18 -2.12 8.44 -3.79
CA TYR A 18 -1.97 7.93 -2.44
C TYR A 18 -3.31 8.04 -1.71
N ARG A 19 -3.93 6.90 -1.40
CA ARG A 19 -5.27 6.85 -0.80
C ARG A 19 -5.32 5.90 0.38
N ARG A 20 -5.94 6.36 1.47
CA ARG A 20 -6.26 5.50 2.62
C ARG A 20 -7.53 4.70 2.35
N LEU A 21 -7.43 3.37 2.36
CA LEU A 21 -8.54 2.46 2.12
C LEU A 21 -9.26 2.03 3.41
N GLY A 22 -8.54 1.95 4.54
CA GLY A 22 -9.12 1.55 5.82
C GLY A 22 -8.19 1.82 6.99
N THR A 23 -8.75 2.20 8.13
CA THR A 23 -8.02 2.37 9.40
C THR A 23 -9.03 2.50 10.53
N ASN A 24 -8.64 2.13 11.74
CA ASN A 24 -9.33 2.55 12.96
C ASN A 24 -8.52 3.59 13.76
N PHE A 25 -7.46 4.15 13.16
CA PHE A 25 -6.52 5.13 13.71
C PHE A 25 -5.74 4.69 14.95
N ARG A 26 -5.85 3.41 15.35
CA ARG A 26 -5.26 2.91 16.58
C ARG A 26 -4.22 1.83 16.35
N ASP A 27 -4.55 0.79 15.59
CA ASP A 27 -3.72 -0.41 15.45
C ASP A 27 -3.31 -0.70 13.99
N TYR A 28 -4.08 -0.28 12.98
CA TYR A 28 -3.75 -0.52 11.58
C TYR A 28 -4.09 0.64 10.63
N ALA A 29 -3.43 0.64 9.46
CA ALA A 29 -3.84 1.42 8.29
C ALA A 29 -3.61 0.61 7.02
N ILE A 30 -4.56 0.66 6.09
CA ILE A 30 -4.47 0.09 4.74
C ILE A 30 -4.40 1.23 3.76
N VAL A 31 -3.35 1.23 2.96
CA VAL A 31 -3.01 2.31 2.03
C VAL A 31 -2.90 1.74 0.62
N PHE A 32 -3.46 2.48 -0.33
CA PHE A 32 -3.23 2.29 -1.75
C PHE A 32 -2.24 3.32 -2.24
N THR A 33 -1.27 2.87 -3.02
CA THR A 33 -0.33 3.76 -3.70
C THR A 33 -0.29 3.39 -5.18
N GLN A 34 -0.49 4.37 -6.06
CA GLN A 34 -0.17 4.24 -7.47
C GLN A 34 1.21 4.86 -7.70
N LEU A 35 2.11 4.05 -8.24
CA LEU A 35 3.49 4.42 -8.52
C LEU A 35 3.70 4.44 -10.03
N GLU A 36 4.59 5.31 -10.48
CA GLU A 36 5.06 5.38 -11.86
C GLU A 36 6.58 5.22 -11.89
N PHE A 37 7.04 4.34 -12.77
CA PHE A 37 8.46 4.13 -13.04
C PHE A 37 8.67 3.82 -14.50
N LYS A 38 9.50 4.62 -15.18
CA LYS A 38 9.85 4.39 -16.61
C LYS A 38 8.60 4.13 -17.48
N ASP A 39 7.61 5.01 -17.35
CA ASP A 39 6.33 4.97 -18.09
C ASP A 39 5.41 3.77 -17.77
N GLU A 40 5.75 2.97 -16.77
CA GLU A 40 4.89 1.90 -16.25
C GLU A 40 4.25 2.32 -14.92
N ALA A 41 2.92 2.28 -14.89
CA ALA A 41 2.15 2.49 -13.67
C ALA A 41 1.85 1.16 -12.97
N PHE A 42 2.23 1.03 -11.71
CA PHE A 42 1.88 -0.12 -10.89
C PHE A 42 1.24 0.32 -9.57
N ASN A 43 0.40 -0.56 -9.03
CA ASN A 43 -0.39 -0.28 -7.85
C ASN A 43 0.06 -1.17 -6.70
N THR A 44 0.14 -0.62 -5.50
CA THR A 44 0.35 -1.37 -4.26
C THR A 44 -0.85 -1.19 -3.34
N VAL A 45 -1.17 -2.25 -2.60
CA VAL A 45 -2.01 -2.19 -1.41
C VAL A 45 -1.13 -2.64 -0.26
N GLU A 46 -0.99 -1.79 0.76
CA GLU A 46 -0.07 -1.99 1.87
C GLU A 46 -0.86 -1.99 3.18
N LEU A 47 -0.56 -2.94 4.06
CA LEU A 47 -1.11 -3.00 5.41
C LEU A 47 -0.01 -2.63 6.42
N TYR A 48 -0.22 -1.52 7.10
CA TYR A 48 0.60 -1.07 8.21
C TYR A 48 -0.07 -1.49 9.52
N SER A 49 0.69 -2.13 10.41
CA SER A 49 0.25 -2.56 11.74
C SER A 49 1.17 -1.99 12.81
N ARG A 50 0.60 -1.58 13.94
CA ARG A 50 1.37 -1.11 15.11
C ARG A 50 2.00 -2.27 15.88
N THR A 51 1.43 -3.46 15.76
CA THR A 51 1.93 -4.72 16.35
C THR A 51 2.50 -5.61 15.25
N GLU A 52 3.36 -6.55 15.63
CA GLU A 52 3.97 -7.53 14.70
C GLU A 52 2.90 -8.31 13.92
N LEU A 53 1.82 -8.70 14.59
CA LEU A 53 0.66 -9.33 13.97
C LEU A 53 -0.47 -8.32 13.87
N ALA A 54 -0.99 -8.13 12.65
CA ALA A 54 -2.17 -7.33 12.41
C ALA A 54 -3.43 -8.02 12.97
N SER A 55 -4.42 -7.24 13.37
CA SER A 55 -5.70 -7.77 13.82
C SER A 55 -6.43 -8.51 12.69
N GLN A 56 -7.32 -9.44 13.04
CA GLN A 56 -8.10 -10.21 12.06
C GLN A 56 -8.97 -9.29 11.19
N GLU A 57 -9.50 -8.21 11.76
CA GLU A 57 -10.23 -7.18 11.02
C GLU A 57 -9.36 -6.55 9.92
N ALA A 58 -8.14 -6.14 10.27
CA ALA A 58 -7.19 -5.54 9.35
C ALA A 58 -6.82 -6.50 8.21
N LEU A 59 -6.53 -7.77 8.55
CA LEU A 59 -6.20 -8.80 7.56
C LEU A 59 -7.37 -9.06 6.60
N HIS A 60 -8.60 -9.13 7.12
CA HIS A 60 -9.79 -9.35 6.30
C HIS A 60 -10.05 -8.18 5.34
N LEU A 61 -9.93 -6.93 5.83
CA LEU A 61 -10.05 -5.75 4.97
C LEU A 61 -8.94 -5.67 3.93
N PHE A 62 -7.70 -6.00 4.32
CA PHE A 62 -6.57 -6.05 3.39
C PHE A 62 -6.81 -7.07 2.28
N ALA A 63 -7.22 -8.30 2.62
CA ALA A 63 -7.51 -9.33 1.63
C ALA A 63 -8.61 -8.89 0.64
N ARG A 64 -9.68 -8.26 1.15
CA ARG A 64 -10.77 -7.73 0.31
C ARG A 64 -10.27 -6.67 -0.67
N TRP A 65 -9.48 -5.71 -0.19
CA TRP A 65 -8.96 -4.64 -1.05
C TRP A 65 -7.98 -5.18 -2.10
N SER A 66 -7.08 -6.08 -1.71
CA SER A 66 -6.13 -6.71 -2.63
C SER A 66 -6.83 -7.51 -3.73
N GLN A 67 -7.91 -8.23 -3.42
CA GLN A 67 -8.71 -8.94 -4.41
C GLN A 67 -9.45 -8.00 -5.37
N SER A 68 -10.04 -6.92 -4.85
CA SER A 68 -10.75 -5.93 -5.68
C SER A 68 -9.83 -5.27 -6.70
N TRP A 69 -8.55 -5.06 -6.38
CA TRP A 69 -7.60 -4.50 -7.33
C TRP A 69 -7.08 -5.54 -8.32
N ALA A 70 -6.90 -6.80 -7.90
CA ALA A 70 -6.55 -7.89 -8.81
C ALA A 70 -7.61 -8.08 -9.90
N SER A 71 -8.90 -8.01 -9.56
CA SER A 71 -9.99 -8.12 -10.54
C SER A 71 -10.12 -6.90 -11.46
N CYS A 72 -9.78 -5.69 -10.99
CA CYS A 72 -9.71 -4.52 -11.86
C CYS A 72 -8.56 -4.61 -12.89
N LEU A 73 -7.43 -5.23 -12.53
CA LEU A 73 -6.28 -5.38 -13.43
C LEU A 73 -6.54 -6.41 -14.55
N SER A 74 -7.30 -7.48 -14.27
CA SER A 74 -7.68 -8.47 -15.30
C SER A 74 -8.66 -7.93 -16.36
N SER A 75 -9.18 -6.72 -16.14
CA SER A 75 -10.22 -6.10 -16.98
C SER A 75 -9.67 -5.03 -17.93
N ARG A 76 -8.37 -4.73 -17.89
CA ARG A 76 -7.76 -3.73 -18.79
C ARG A 76 -7.33 -4.40 -20.11
N PRO A 77 -7.75 -3.89 -21.28
CA PRO A 77 -7.29 -4.40 -22.56
C PRO A 77 -5.82 -4.01 -22.79
N HIS A 78 -5.06 -4.93 -23.40
CA HIS A 78 -3.68 -4.76 -23.85
C HIS A 78 -3.52 -3.67 -24.91
#